data_AF-A0A914HP39-F1
#
_entry.id   AF-A0A914HP39-F1
#
_cell.length_a   1.000
_cell.length_b   1.000
_cell.length_c   1.000
_cell.angle_alpha   90.00
_cell.angle_beta   90.00
_cell.angle_gamma   90.00
#
_symmetry.space_group_name_H-M   'P 1'
#
loop_
_entity.id
_entity.type
_entity.pdbx_description
1 polymer ?
#
loop_
_entity_poly.entity_id
_entity_poly.type
_entity_poly.pdbx_seq_one_letter_code
_entity_poly.pdbx_strand_id
1 'polypeptide(L)'
;MRQLVNPRTFGRPCISLASVGCANRPAYHINVFPDKALGRRWEGNVIENLGSFDPLPNDRNEKLVAMNIERLKYWLGVRNAHVSPSALELLGLSGLLPVHPRTFLRARMNRIQRCSEGGTDMPIQCEEQVEEEEAIANEEND
;
A
#
# COMPACT_ATOMS: atom_id res chain seq x y z
N MET A 1 -8.06 -19.30 -25.98
CA MET A 1 -8.95 -18.13 -25.98
C MET A 1 -8.97 -17.53 -24.59
N ARG A 2 -8.88 -16.20 -24.44
CA ARG A 2 -8.99 -15.54 -23.12
C ARG A 2 -10.43 -15.74 -22.64
N GLN A 3 -10.63 -16.44 -21.52
CA GLN A 3 -11.94 -16.49 -20.89
C GLN A 3 -12.29 -15.08 -20.43
N LEU A 4 -13.32 -14.49 -21.06
CA LEU A 4 -13.98 -13.32 -20.49
C LEU A 4 -14.47 -13.73 -19.11
N VAL A 5 -14.13 -12.94 -18.10
CA VAL A 5 -14.51 -13.27 -16.72
C VAL A 5 -16.03 -13.22 -16.64
N ASN A 6 -16.62 -14.38 -16.35
CA ASN A 6 -18.07 -14.50 -16.22
C ASN A 6 -18.51 -13.66 -15.01
N PRO A 7 -19.44 -12.70 -15.17
CA PRO A 7 -19.85 -11.84 -14.08
C PRO A 7 -20.50 -12.55 -12.89
N ARG A 8 -20.90 -13.81 -13.06
CA ARG A 8 -21.48 -14.63 -11.98
C ARG A 8 -20.43 -15.30 -11.09
N THR A 9 -19.16 -15.37 -11.51
CA THR A 9 -18.09 -16.09 -10.82
C THR A 9 -16.82 -15.25 -10.76
N PHE A 10 -16.89 -14.06 -10.16
CA PHE A 10 -15.74 -13.18 -9.96
C PHE A 10 -14.73 -13.64 -8.88
N GLY A 11 -14.96 -14.82 -8.26
CA GLY A 11 -14.14 -15.36 -7.17
C GLY A 11 -13.99 -14.36 -6.01
N ARG A 12 -12.83 -14.36 -5.35
CA ARG A 12 -12.49 -13.28 -4.41
C ARG A 12 -11.85 -12.11 -5.18
N PRO A 13 -12.53 -10.95 -5.32
CA PRO A 13 -12.00 -9.84 -6.08
C PRO A 13 -10.76 -9.26 -5.41
N CYS A 14 -9.90 -8.61 -6.19
CA CYS A 14 -8.68 -7.99 -5.71
C CYS A 14 -8.61 -6.51 -6.06
N ILE A 15 -8.44 -5.65 -5.05
CA ILE A 15 -8.15 -4.22 -5.22
C ILE A 15 -6.64 -4.08 -5.46
N SER A 16 -6.27 -3.51 -6.62
CA SER A 16 -4.88 -3.25 -6.95
C SER A 16 -4.71 -2.09 -7.92
N LEU A 17 -3.47 -1.60 -8.03
CA LEU A 17 -3.11 -0.54 -8.96
C LEU A 17 -2.97 -1.08 -10.39
N ALA A 18 -3.66 -0.46 -11.33
CA ALA A 18 -3.53 -0.66 -12.76
C ALA A 18 -2.67 0.47 -13.36
N SER A 19 -1.65 0.15 -14.15
CA SER A 19 -0.84 1.16 -14.84
C SER A 19 -1.55 1.67 -16.08
N VAL A 20 -1.76 2.98 -16.21
CA VAL A 20 -2.52 3.65 -17.30
C VAL A 20 -1.73 4.82 -17.91
N GLY A 21 -0.40 4.82 -17.75
CA GLY A 21 0.49 5.89 -18.21
C GLY A 21 1.24 5.60 -19.51
N CYS A 22 2.03 6.59 -19.94
CA CYS A 22 2.98 6.45 -21.04
C CYS A 22 4.37 6.05 -20.51
N ALA A 23 5.29 5.74 -21.44
CA ALA A 23 6.70 5.58 -21.08
C ALA A 23 7.20 6.84 -20.33
N ASN A 24 7.93 6.64 -19.22
CA ASN A 24 8.45 7.70 -18.35
C ASN A 24 7.40 8.64 -17.71
N ARG A 25 6.10 8.39 -17.90
CA ARG A 25 5.00 9.10 -17.23
C ARG A 25 4.03 8.08 -16.62
N PRO A 26 4.40 7.46 -15.48
CA PRO A 26 3.52 6.51 -14.82
C PRO A 26 2.29 7.22 -14.25
N ALA A 27 1.14 6.57 -14.39
CA ALA A 27 -0.13 6.95 -13.77
C ALA A 27 -0.86 5.67 -13.41
N TYR A 28 -1.56 5.65 -12.28
CA TYR A 28 -2.24 4.46 -11.79
C TYR A 28 -3.73 4.69 -11.55
N HIS A 29 -4.53 3.67 -11.83
CA HIS A 29 -5.92 3.59 -11.38
C HIS A 29 -6.06 2.55 -10.27
N ILE A 30 -6.85 2.88 -9.26
CA ILE A 30 -7.17 1.96 -8.16
C ILE A 30 -8.38 1.17 -8.64
N ASN A 31 -8.13 -0.04 -9.13
CA ASN A 31 -9.14 -0.85 -9.78
C ASN A 31 -9.47 -2.11 -8.98
N VAL A 32 -10.71 -2.54 -9.07
CA VAL A 32 -11.16 -3.86 -8.64
C VAL A 32 -10.99 -4.80 -9.81
N PHE A 33 -10.15 -5.80 -9.60
CA PHE A 33 -9.97 -6.91 -10.51
C PHE A 33 -10.71 -8.14 -9.97
N PRO A 34 -11.08 -9.09 -10.83
CA PRO A 34 -11.53 -10.39 -10.37
C PRO A 34 -10.40 -11.16 -9.70
N ASP A 35 -10.75 -12.33 -9.18
CA ASP A 35 -9.78 -13.26 -8.61
C ASP A 35 -8.63 -13.55 -9.58
N LYS A 36 -7.42 -13.61 -9.05
CA LYS A 36 -6.21 -13.93 -9.81
C LYS A 36 -6.28 -15.34 -10.39
N ALA A 37 -7.03 -16.24 -9.74
CA ALA A 37 -7.24 -17.61 -10.22
C ALA A 37 -7.99 -17.65 -11.57
N LEU A 38 -8.80 -16.63 -11.88
CA LEU A 38 -9.59 -16.55 -13.13
C LEU A 38 -8.75 -16.09 -14.34
N GLY A 39 -7.49 -15.69 -14.11
CA GLY A 39 -6.56 -15.35 -15.18
C GLY A 39 -5.77 -14.08 -14.92
N ARG A 40 -5.00 -13.67 -15.94
CA ARG A 40 -4.15 -12.49 -15.86
C ARG A 40 -4.99 -11.22 -15.76
N ARG A 41 -4.55 -10.27 -14.92
CA ARG A 41 -5.09 -8.91 -14.87
C ARG A 41 -4.76 -8.15 -16.16
N TRP A 42 -5.77 -7.50 -16.74
CA TRP A 42 -5.64 -6.64 -17.93
C TRP A 42 -6.77 -5.59 -17.91
N GLU A 43 -6.66 -4.56 -18.73
CA GLU A 43 -7.52 -3.37 -18.68
C GLU A 43 -9.01 -3.66 -18.86
N GLY A 44 -9.40 -4.52 -19.81
CA GLY A 44 -10.81 -4.89 -20.00
C GLY A 44 -11.31 -5.98 -19.05
N ASN A 45 -10.54 -6.34 -18.03
CA ASN A 45 -10.98 -7.19 -16.92
C ASN A 45 -11.17 -6.41 -15.61
N VAL A 46 -11.19 -5.09 -15.69
CA VAL A 46 -11.51 -4.25 -14.54
C VAL A 46 -13.01 -4.34 -14.30
N ILE A 47 -13.40 -4.74 -13.09
CA ILE A 47 -14.80 -4.79 -12.67
C ILE A 47 -15.31 -3.37 -12.40
N GLU A 48 -14.52 -2.59 -11.67
CA GLU A 48 -14.84 -1.23 -11.27
C GLU A 48 -13.57 -0.42 -11.04
N ASN A 49 -13.61 0.86 -11.44
CA ASN A 49 -12.59 1.85 -11.10
C ASN A 49 -13.00 2.58 -9.81
N LEU A 50 -12.17 2.52 -8.78
CA LEU A 50 -12.41 3.16 -7.48
C LEU A 50 -11.70 4.51 -7.35
N GLY A 51 -10.73 4.82 -8.21
CA GLY A 51 -9.91 6.00 -8.02
C GLY A 51 -8.65 6.07 -8.88
N SER A 52 -7.81 7.06 -8.61
CA SER A 52 -6.57 7.31 -9.33
C SER A 52 -5.43 7.69 -8.39
N PHE A 53 -4.21 7.43 -8.83
CA PHE A 53 -2.99 7.76 -8.12
C PHE A 53 -1.94 8.26 -9.11
N ASP A 54 -1.45 9.48 -8.89
CA ASP A 54 -0.31 10.05 -9.58
C ASP A 54 0.95 9.97 -8.69
N PRO A 55 1.96 9.16 -9.06
CA PRO A 55 3.18 9.05 -8.29
C PRO A 55 4.13 10.24 -8.45
N LEU A 56 4.00 11.00 -9.54
CA LEU A 56 4.86 12.15 -9.80
C LEU A 56 4.31 13.39 -9.10
N PRO A 57 5.19 14.21 -8.49
CA PRO A 57 4.78 15.44 -7.85
C PRO A 57 4.25 16.43 -8.89
N ASN A 58 3.20 17.16 -8.51
CA ASN A 58 2.74 18.33 -9.26
C ASN A 58 3.65 19.55 -9.01
N ASP A 59 3.31 20.70 -9.58
CA ASP A 59 4.04 21.96 -9.39
C ASP A 59 4.08 22.41 -7.92
N ARG A 60 3.13 21.95 -7.09
CA ARG A 60 3.07 22.19 -5.64
C ARG A 60 3.79 21.12 -4.82
N ASN A 61 4.50 20.20 -5.47
CA ASN A 61 5.19 19.05 -4.86
C ASN A 61 4.26 18.07 -4.10
N GLU A 62 3.01 17.97 -4.51
CA GLU A 62 2.00 17.08 -3.96
C GLU A 62 1.81 15.86 -4.88
N LYS A 63 1.60 14.69 -4.28
CA LYS A 63 1.19 13.47 -5.00
C LYS A 63 -0.31 13.28 -4.86
N LEU A 64 -1.01 13.21 -5.98
CA LEU A 64 -2.46 13.20 -5.99
C LEU A 64 -3.01 11.77 -5.88
N VAL A 65 -3.95 11.59 -4.97
CA VAL A 65 -4.67 10.33 -4.76
C VAL A 65 -6.16 10.64 -4.67
N ALA A 66 -6.94 10.11 -5.60
CA ALA A 66 -8.40 10.18 -5.56
C ALA A 66 -8.95 8.78 -5.27
N MET A 67 -9.84 8.66 -4.29
CA MET A 67 -10.46 7.38 -3.90
C MET A 67 -11.93 7.55 -3.55
N ASN A 68 -12.76 6.67 -4.11
CA ASN A 68 -14.15 6.53 -3.69
C ASN A 68 -14.24 5.64 -2.44
N ILE A 69 -14.34 6.29 -1.28
CA ILE A 69 -14.35 5.63 0.04
C ILE A 69 -15.59 4.73 0.20
N GLU A 70 -16.75 5.16 -0.28
CA GLU A 70 -18.00 4.40 -0.15
C GLU A 70 -17.89 3.06 -0.88
N ARG A 71 -17.47 3.10 -2.15
CA ARG A 71 -17.29 1.88 -2.96
C ARG A 71 -16.19 0.99 -2.39
N LEU A 72 -15.09 1.59 -1.93
CA LEU A 72 -14.01 0.84 -1.32
C LEU A 72 -14.45 0.09 -0.06
N LYS A 73 -15.24 0.73 0.82
CA LYS A 73 -15.85 0.08 2.00
C LYS A 73 -16.77 -1.07 1.62
N TYR A 74 -17.60 -0.89 0.59
CA TYR A 74 -18.45 -1.97 0.06
C TYR A 74 -17.61 -3.18 -0.39
N TRP A 75 -16.54 -2.95 -1.15
CA TRP A 75 -15.68 -4.02 -1.64
C TRP A 75 -14.92 -4.74 -0.52
N LEU A 76 -14.46 -4.01 0.50
CA LEU A 76 -13.79 -4.60 1.66
C LEU A 76 -14.77 -5.37 2.56
N GLY A 77 -15.91 -4.77 2.90
CA GLY A 77 -16.86 -5.33 3.86
C GLY A 77 -17.78 -6.40 3.27
N VAL A 78 -18.54 -6.06 2.23
CA VAL A 78 -19.57 -6.96 1.67
C VAL A 78 -18.95 -8.03 0.78
N ARG A 79 -17.96 -7.65 -0.02
CA ARG A 79 -17.37 -8.53 -1.04
C ARG A 79 -16.07 -9.19 -0.62
N ASN A 80 -15.57 -8.89 0.58
CA ASN A 80 -14.33 -9.42 1.15
C ASN A 80 -13.18 -9.41 0.13
N ALA A 81 -12.97 -8.24 -0.49
CA ALA A 81 -11.95 -8.07 -1.52
C ALA A 81 -10.53 -8.13 -0.92
N HIS A 82 -9.64 -8.86 -1.59
CA HIS A 82 -8.23 -8.89 -1.24
C HIS A 82 -7.52 -7.62 -1.69
N VAL A 83 -6.70 -6.99 -0.86
CA VAL A 83 -5.96 -5.78 -1.22
C VAL A 83 -4.50 -6.11 -1.54
N SER A 84 -3.98 -5.62 -2.65
CA SER A 84 -2.54 -5.77 -2.96
C SER A 84 -1.66 -4.98 -1.97
N PRO A 85 -0.41 -5.41 -1.69
CA PRO A 85 0.49 -4.70 -0.75
C PRO A 85 0.67 -3.22 -1.05
N SER A 86 0.89 -2.84 -2.32
CA SER A 86 1.04 -1.43 -2.72
C SER A 86 -0.23 -0.60 -2.47
N ALA A 87 -1.40 -1.20 -2.65
CA ALA A 87 -2.66 -0.55 -2.34
C ALA A 87 -2.89 -0.48 -0.81
N LEU A 88 -2.46 -1.48 -0.03
CA LEU A 88 -2.49 -1.43 1.43
C LEU A 88 -1.62 -0.30 1.98
N GLU A 89 -0.42 -0.08 1.43
CA GLU A 89 0.42 1.06 1.81
C GLU A 89 -0.30 2.39 1.55
N LEU A 90 -0.93 2.55 0.39
CA LEU A 90 -1.68 3.77 0.03
C LEU A 90 -2.93 3.98 0.91
N LEU A 91 -3.69 2.92 1.18
CA LEU A 91 -4.84 2.99 2.08
C LEU A 91 -4.44 3.22 3.54
N GLY A 92 -3.29 2.70 3.96
CA GLY A 92 -2.70 2.96 5.28
C GLY A 92 -2.34 4.42 5.47
N LEU A 93 -1.70 5.03 4.46
CA LEU A 93 -1.38 6.46 4.48
C LEU A 93 -2.61 7.37 4.49
N SER A 94 -3.72 6.93 3.87
CA SER A 94 -4.98 7.67 3.88
C SER A 94 -5.72 7.64 5.22
N GLY A 95 -5.28 6.79 6.16
CA GLY A 95 -5.94 6.60 7.46
C GLY A 95 -7.18 5.70 7.43
N LEU A 96 -7.52 5.10 6.28
CA LEU A 96 -8.64 4.16 6.18
C LEU A 96 -8.30 2.78 6.78
N LEU A 97 -7.06 2.35 6.60
CA LEU A 97 -6.50 1.12 7.15
C LEU A 97 -5.30 1.46 8.04
N PRO A 98 -4.87 0.56 8.93
CA PRO A 98 -3.60 0.75 9.65
C PRO A 98 -2.42 0.79 8.67
N VAL A 99 -1.35 1.48 9.09
CA VAL A 99 -0.12 1.58 8.30
C VAL A 99 0.49 0.19 8.09
N HIS A 100 0.79 -0.15 6.83
CA HIS A 100 1.30 -1.46 6.48
C HIS A 100 2.75 -1.67 7.00
N PRO A 101 3.12 -2.86 7.55
CA PRO A 101 4.46 -3.14 8.07
C PRO A 101 5.62 -2.85 7.11
N ARG A 102 5.45 -3.03 5.80
CA ARG A 102 6.50 -2.69 4.82
C ARG A 102 6.88 -1.21 4.87
N THR A 103 5.95 -0.33 5.23
CA THR A 103 6.22 1.10 5.40
C THR A 103 7.20 1.33 6.56
N PHE A 104 6.99 0.67 7.71
CA PHE A 104 7.89 0.74 8.86
C PHE A 104 9.27 0.15 8.55
N LEU A 105 9.30 -1.02 7.90
CA LEU A 105 10.55 -1.66 7.49
C LEU A 105 11.34 -0.76 6.53
N ARG A 106 10.69 -0.20 5.51
CA ARG A 106 11.33 0.74 4.58
C ARG A 106 11.85 1.99 5.29
N ALA A 107 11.09 2.54 6.24
CA ALA A 107 11.54 3.68 7.03
C ALA A 107 12.79 3.33 7.87
N ARG A 108 12.81 2.15 8.51
CA ARG A 108 13.97 1.66 9.27
C ARG A 108 15.20 1.52 8.37
N MET A 109 15.07 0.85 7.22
CA MET A 109 16.20 0.66 6.29
C MET A 109 16.72 1.98 5.75
N ASN A 110 15.84 2.92 5.41
CA ASN A 110 16.24 4.26 4.95
C ASN A 110 17.00 5.05 6.03
N ARG A 111 16.67 4.87 7.31
CA ARG A 111 17.42 5.49 8.42
C ARG A 111 18.83 4.90 8.54
N ILE A 112 18.94 3.56 8.53
CA ILE A 112 20.23 2.86 8.58
C ILE A 112 21.12 3.28 7.40
N GLN A 113 20.56 3.30 6.19
CA GLN A 113 21.29 3.71 4.99
C GLN A 113 21.80 5.15 5.10
N ARG A 114 20.96 6.09 5.57
CA ARG A 114 21.37 7.48 5.80
C ARG A 114 22.47 7.60 6.85
N CYS A 115 22.41 6.82 7.94
CA CYS A 115 23.48 6.79 8.94
C CYS A 115 24.80 6.25 8.37
N SER A 116 24.75 5.30 7.43
CA SER A 116 25.97 4.76 6.79
C SER A 116 26.56 5.69 5.72
N GLU A 117 25.72 6.47 5.03
CA GLU A 117 26.14 7.42 3.99
C GLU A 117 26.60 8.76 4.60
N GLY A 118 26.00 9.15 5.72
CA GLY A 118 26.40 10.30 6.52
C GLY A 118 27.45 9.92 7.57
N GLY A 119 28.72 9.84 7.17
CA GLY A 119 29.80 10.01 8.15
C GLY A 119 29.62 11.39 8.82
N THR A 120 29.39 11.39 10.13
CA THR A 120 29.08 12.53 11.03
C THR A 120 27.69 13.16 10.86
N ASP A 121 26.68 12.60 11.54
CA ASP A 121 25.90 13.27 12.61
C ASP A 121 24.72 12.35 13.04
N MET A 122 24.80 11.78 14.26
CA MET A 122 23.78 10.89 14.86
C MET A 122 22.78 11.67 15.73
N PRO A 123 21.60 11.08 16.08
CA PRO A 123 21.52 10.24 17.28
C PRO A 123 20.79 8.90 16.99
N ILE A 124 21.36 7.73 17.27
CA ILE A 124 21.35 6.99 18.55
C ILE A 124 20.36 7.58 19.54
N GLN A 125 19.08 7.27 19.36
CA GLN A 125 18.04 7.57 20.37
C GLN A 125 16.95 6.48 20.44
N CYS A 126 16.98 5.47 19.57
CA CYS A 126 15.99 4.40 19.57
C CYS A 126 16.52 3.06 20.09
N GLU A 127 17.84 2.89 20.24
CA GLU A 127 18.43 1.66 20.81
C GLU A 127 18.50 1.76 22.34
N GLU A 128 18.81 2.94 22.90
CA GLU A 128 18.81 3.19 24.35
C GLU A 128 17.41 3.02 24.98
N GLN A 129 16.33 3.38 24.29
CA GLN A 129 14.97 3.25 24.83
C GLN A 129 14.46 1.80 24.93
N VAL A 130 14.95 0.92 24.04
CA VAL A 130 14.57 -0.51 24.09
C VAL A 130 15.34 -1.22 25.21
N GLU A 131 16.61 -0.85 25.43
CA GLU A 131 17.41 -1.39 26.54
C GLU A 131 16.93 -0.87 27.91
N GLU A 132 16.48 0.39 28.00
CA GLU A 132 15.89 0.95 29.24
C GLU A 132 14.52 0.32 29.57
N GLU A 133 13.64 0.10 28.59
CA GLU A 133 12.35 -0.58 28.81
C GLU A 133 12.54 -2.07 29.20
N GLU A 134 13.51 -2.77 28.61
CA GLU A 134 13.85 -4.14 28.99
C GLU A 134 14.52 -4.24 30.37
N ALA A 135 15.30 -3.24 30.79
CA ALA A 135 15.88 -3.18 32.13
C ALA A 135 14.82 -2.95 33.22
N ILE A 136 13.88 -2.04 32.99
CA ILE A 136 12.78 -1.74 33.94
C ILE A 136 11.85 -2.96 34.10
N ALA A 137 11.59 -3.71 33.01
CA ALA A 137 10.75 -4.91 33.06
C ALA A 137 11.39 -6.08 33.84
N ASN A 138 12.72 -6.10 33.98
CA ASN A 138 13.42 -7.13 34.76
C ASN A 138 13.50 -6.77 36.26
N GLU A 139 13.52 -5.48 36.62
CA GLU A 139 13.50 -5.04 38.03
C GLU A 139 12.13 -5.19 38.70
N GLU A 140 11.02 -5.17 37.95
CA GLU A 140 9.66 -5.36 38.52
C GLU A 140 9.29 -6.83 38.80
N ASN A 141 10.12 -7.80 38.39
CA ASN A 141 9.85 -9.24 38.52
C ASN A 141 10.74 -9.97 39.55
N ASP A 142 11.55 -9.24 40.32
CA ASP A 142 12.35 -9.76 41.46
C ASP A 142 11.74 -9.40 42.82
#